data_AF-A0A2D5VW29-F1
#
_entry.id   AF-A0A2D5VW29-F1
#
_cell.length_a   1.000
_cell.length_b   1.000
_cell.length_c   1.000
_cell.angle_alpha   90.00
_cell.angle_beta   90.00
_cell.angle_gamma   90.00
#
_symmetry.space_group_name_H-M   'P 1'
#
loop_
_entity.id
_entity.type
_entity.pdbx_description
1 polymer ?
#
loop_
_entity_poly.entity_id
_entity_poly.type
_entity_poly.pdbx_seq_one_letter_code
_entity_poly.pdbx_strand_id
1 'polypeptide(L)' 'MIMKDKKADADSLLTKRELAQKLKVSERTITNLTNSRMIPVIRMGYIVRYDYVECLKVLKDSHTVEAIRIEPRGGFNA' A
#
# COMPACT_ATOMS: atom_id res chain seq x y z
N MET A 1 -7.65 -21.64 16.69
CA MET A 1 -7.00 -20.33 16.87
C MET A 1 -7.96 -19.26 16.36
N ILE A 2 -8.71 -18.61 17.27
CA ILE A 2 -9.58 -17.49 16.92
C ILE A 2 -8.86 -16.22 17.37
N MET A 3 -8.29 -15.48 16.42
CA MET A 3 -7.92 -14.08 16.67
C MET A 3 -9.14 -13.23 16.30
N LYS A 4 -9.97 -12.95 17.30
CA LYS A 4 -10.97 -11.89 17.26
C LYS A 4 -10.41 -10.73 18.06
N ASP A 5 -9.81 -9.78 17.38
CA ASP A 5 -9.74 -8.41 17.87
C ASP A 5 -10.44 -7.52 16.85
N LYS A 6 -11.72 -7.31 17.14
CA LYS A 6 -12.58 -6.36 16.45
C LYS A 6 -12.44 -5.05 17.21
N LYS A 7 -11.40 -4.28 16.91
CA LYS A 7 -11.29 -2.88 17.38
C LYS A 7 -11.50 -1.99 16.17
N ALA A 8 -12.41 -1.03 16.32
CA ALA A 8 -12.67 -0.01 15.33
C ALA A 8 -11.41 0.86 15.19
N ASP A 9 -10.53 0.56 14.24
CA ASP A 9 -9.36 1.38 13.95
C ASP A 9 -9.78 2.59 13.12
N ALA A 10 -10.35 3.58 13.79
CA ALA A 10 -10.54 4.91 13.22
C ALA A 10 -9.24 5.74 13.24
N ASP A 11 -8.19 5.32 13.99
CA ASP A 11 -7.00 6.17 14.25
C ASP A 11 -5.62 5.47 14.20
N SER A 12 -5.53 4.16 13.93
CA SER A 12 -4.25 3.45 14.01
C SER A 12 -3.49 3.48 12.67
N LEU A 13 -2.41 4.27 12.60
CA LEU A 13 -1.48 4.25 11.48
C LEU A 13 -0.84 2.86 11.29
N LEU A 14 -0.98 2.29 10.09
CA LEU A 14 -0.58 0.92 9.79
C LEU A 14 0.91 0.80 9.46
N THR A 15 1.50 -0.33 9.83
CA THR A 15 2.74 -0.82 9.23
C THR A 15 2.52 -1.25 7.77
N LYS A 16 3.63 -1.43 7.05
CA LYS A 16 3.62 -2.04 5.71
C LYS A 16 2.90 -3.41 5.69
N ARG A 17 3.15 -4.26 6.69
CA ARG A 17 2.56 -5.60 6.79
C ARG A 17 1.05 -5.53 7.01
N GLU A 18 0.59 -4.67 7.91
CA GLU A 18 -0.83 -4.51 8.20
C GLU A 18 -1.58 -3.91 7.01
N LEU A 19 -1.00 -2.92 6.32
CA LEU A 19 -1.58 -2.37 5.10
C LEU A 19 -1.69 -3.45 4.01
N ALA A 20 -0.65 -4.26 3.83
CA ALA A 20 -0.65 -5.37 2.86
C ALA A 20 -1.76 -6.38 3.17
N GLN A 21 -1.94 -6.74 4.45
CA GLN A 21 -3.03 -7.62 4.89
C GLN A 21 -4.41 -7.01 4.65
N LYS A 22 -4.61 -5.72 4.97
CA LYS A 22 -5.89 -5.03 4.73
C LYS A 22 -6.23 -4.90 3.24
N LEU A 23 -5.24 -4.64 2.39
CA LEU A 23 -5.41 -4.54 0.94
C LEU A 23 -5.38 -5.90 0.24
N LYS A 24 -5.11 -7.00 0.96
CA LYS A 24 -4.95 -8.35 0.41
C LYS A 24 -3.90 -8.44 -0.70
N VAL A 25 -2.78 -7.76 -0.51
CA VAL A 25 -1.63 -7.78 -1.44
C VAL A 25 -0.35 -8.18 -0.72
N SER A 26 0.74 -8.40 -1.46
CA SER A 26 2.05 -8.67 -0.87
C SER A 26 2.70 -7.40 -0.29
N GLU A 27 3.57 -7.53 0.70
CA GLU A 27 4.40 -6.40 1.18
C GLU A 27 5.30 -5.82 0.08
N ARG A 28 5.68 -6.64 -0.91
CA ARG A 28 6.42 -6.20 -2.09
C ARG A 28 5.58 -5.25 -2.94
N THR A 29 4.29 -5.54 -3.09
CA THR A 29 3.34 -4.65 -3.77
C THR A 29 3.27 -3.31 -3.06
N ILE A 30 3.13 -3.30 -1.73
CA ILE A 30 3.14 -2.04 -0.95
C ILE A 30 4.46 -1.29 -1.13
N THR A 31 5.60 -2.00 -1.10
CA THR A 31 6.92 -1.39 -1.34
C THR A 31 7.00 -0.74 -2.72
N ASN A 32 6.51 -1.41 -3.76
CA ASN A 32 6.46 -0.86 -5.10
C ASN A 32 5.54 0.36 -5.18
N LEU A 33 4.34 0.32 -4.57
CA LEU A 33 3.43 1.45 -4.53
C LEU A 33 4.05 2.66 -3.82
N THR A 34 4.74 2.42 -2.71
CA THR A 34 5.49 3.45 -1.98
C THR A 34 6.61 4.05 -2.83
N ASN A 35 7.41 3.21 -3.49
CA ASN A 35 8.53 3.66 -4.34
C ASN A 35 8.05 4.43 -5.56
N SER A 36 6.93 4.01 -6.14
CA SER A 36 6.27 4.68 -7.26
C SER A 36 5.43 5.89 -6.83
N ARG A 37 5.39 6.24 -5.53
CA ARG A 37 4.61 7.34 -4.95
C ARG A 37 3.09 7.25 -5.27
N MET A 38 2.58 6.04 -5.40
CA MET A 38 1.16 5.77 -5.69
C MET A 38 0.29 5.72 -4.43
N ILE A 39 0.89 5.67 -3.24
CA ILE A 39 0.20 5.73 -1.95
C ILE A 39 0.89 6.73 -1.02
N PRO A 40 0.14 7.41 -0.14
CA PRO A 40 0.68 8.33 0.85
C PRO A 40 1.49 7.56 1.90
N VAL A 41 2.54 8.21 2.41
CA VAL A 41 3.47 7.64 3.38
C VAL A 41 3.74 8.67 4.46
N ILE A 42 3.52 8.27 5.72
CA ILE A 42 3.84 9.09 6.89
C ILE A 42 5.20 8.64 7.42
N ARG A 43 6.19 9.53 7.39
CA ARG A 43 7.56 9.26 7.85
C ARG A 43 7.83 9.98 9.17
N MET A 44 8.26 9.23 10.18
CA MET A 44 8.69 9.73 11.48
C MET A 44 10.12 9.21 11.74
N GLY A 45 11.11 9.95 11.25
CA GLY A 45 12.50 9.49 11.20
C GLY A 45 12.63 8.23 10.33
N TYR A 46 13.06 7.12 10.93
CA TYR A 46 13.22 5.82 10.26
C TYR A 46 11.93 5.00 10.20
N ILE A 47 10.88 5.42 10.92
CA ILE A 47 9.61 4.69 10.99
C ILE A 47 8.71 5.16 9.85
N VAL A 48 8.16 4.19 9.11
CA VAL A 48 7.21 4.41 8.02
C VAL A 48 5.85 3.87 8.42
N ARG A 49 4.80 4.68 8.26
CA ARG A 49 3.42 4.32 8.53
C ARG A 49 2.46 4.75 7.42
N TYR A 50 1.27 4.17 7.42
CA TYR A 50 0.26 4.36 6.39
C TYR A 50 -1.12 4.59 7.01
N ASP A 51 -1.83 5.61 6.55
CA ASP A 51 -3.26 5.73 6.80
C ASP A 51 -4.04 4.88 5.79
N TYR A 52 -4.91 3.99 6.27
CA TYR A 52 -5.66 3.09 5.40
C TYR A 52 -6.66 3.81 4.51
N VAL A 53 -7.39 4.78 5.07
CA VAL A 53 -8.47 5.49 4.37
C VAL A 53 -7.88 6.36 3.27
N GLU A 54 -6.78 7.05 3.56
CA GLU A 54 -6.07 7.89 2.60
C GLU A 54 -5.44 7.05 1.48
N CYS A 55 -4.78 5.93 1.83
CA CYS A 55 -4.25 5.00 0.83
C CYS A 55 -5.36 4.47 -0.08
N LEU A 56 -6.50 4.08 0.49
CA LEU A 56 -7.63 3.57 -0.28
C LEU A 56 -8.25 4.64 -1.19
N LYS A 57 -8.33 5.89 -0.72
CA LYS A 57 -8.82 7.02 -1.50
C LYS A 57 -7.93 7.26 -2.72
N VAL A 58 -6.62 7.41 -2.52
CA VAL A 58 -5.67 7.62 -3.62
C VAL A 58 -5.68 6.46 -4.61
N LEU A 59 -5.74 5.21 -4.12
CA LEU A 59 -5.81 4.05 -5.01
C LEU A 59 -7.10 3.99 -5.82
N LYS A 60 -8.24 4.46 -5.29
CA LYS A 60 -9.49 4.54 -6.06
C LYS A 60 -9.44 5.66 -7.09
N ASP A 61 -8.92 6.82 -6.70
CA ASP A 61 -8.78 7.99 -7.59
C ASP A 61 -7.75 7.73 -8.69
N SER A 62 -6.70 6.94 -8.42
CA SER A 62 -5.71 6.56 -9.44
C SER A 62 -6.27 5.62 -10.52
N HIS A 63 -7.43 5.00 -10.32
CA HIS A 63 -8.12 4.24 -11.37
C HIS A 63 -8.96 5.16 -12.30
N THR A 64 -9.13 6.45 -11.96
CA THR A 64 -9.88 7.40 -12.80
C THR A 64 -9.00 8.15 -13.81
N VAL A 65 -7.69 7.96 -13.74
CA VAL A 65 -6.73 8.39 -14.77
C VAL A 65 -6.11 7.14 -15.37
N GLU A 66 -6.62 6.81 -16.55
CA GLU A 66 -6.14 5.85 -17.54
C GLU A 66 -5.08 4.85 -17.08
N ALA A 67 -5.41 3.56 -17.22
CA ALA A 67 -4.44 2.48 -17.23
C ALA A 67 -3.36 2.74 -18.30
N ILE A 68 -2.33 3.49 -17.95
CA ILE A 68 -1.09 3.55 -18.71
C ILE A 68 -0.36 2.24 -18.39
N ARG A 69 -0.75 1.22 -19.16
CA ARG A 69 -0.02 -0.03 -19.32
C ARG A 69 1.34 0.30 -19.91
N ILE A 70 2.35 0.47 -19.06
CA ILE A 70 3.74 0.38 -19.49
C ILE A 70 4.08 -1.11 -19.51
N GLU A 71 4.11 -1.69 -20.70
CA GLU A 71 4.61 -3.05 -20.99
C GLU A 71 5.98 -3.30 -20.32
N PRO A 72 6.32 -4.57 -20.01
CA PRO A 72 7.35 -4.91 -19.04
C PRO A 72 8.73 -4.46 -19.55
N ARG A 73 9.57 -3.90 -18.66
CA ARG A 73 11.00 -3.85 -18.94
C ARG A 73 11.50 -5.30 -19.01
N GLY A 74 11.61 -5.78 -20.24
CA GLY A 74 12.12 -7.09 -20.56
C GLY A 74 13.57 -7.28 -20.09
N GLY A 75 13.94 -8.55 -20.03
CA GLY A 75 15.32 -8.98 -20.04
C GLY A 75 15.81 -9.58 -18.74
N PHE A 76 15.43 -10.82 -18.47
CA PHE A 76 16.42 -11.80 -18.04
C PHE A 76 17.36 -12.02 -19.22
N ASN A 77 18.69 -11.89 -19.02
CA ASN A 77 19.84 -12.38 -19.80
C ASN A 77 21.04 -11.50 -19.41
N ALA A 78 22.22 -12.00 -19.02
CA ALA A 78 22.77 -13.34 -18.90
C ALA A 78 23.83 -13.32 -17.79
#